data_AF-A0A939NTX0-F1
#
_entry.id   AF-A0A939NTX0-F1
#
_cell.length_a   1.000
_cell.length_b   1.000
_cell.length_c   1.000
_cell.angle_alpha   90.00
_cell.angle_beta   90.00
_cell.angle_gamma   90.00
#
_symmetry.space_group_name_H-M   'P 1'
#
loop_
_entity.id
_entity.type
_entity.pdbx_description
1 polymer ?
#
loop_
_entity_poly.entity_id
_entity_poly.type
_entity_poly.pdbx_seq_one_letter_code
_entity_poly.pdbx_strand_id
1 'polypeptide(L)'
;MITPFKVIEQEMRRKLGREVNLLRSLGVDPDQWPQDRVGTIHTFQGREADTVILLLGAPNSAQHRARQWAASSPNIINVAVSRAKQNLYVVGSKTAWSQAGTSLQVLQGALT
;
A
#
# COMPACT_ATOMS: atom_id res chain seq x y z
N MET A 1 0.33 -6.37 -1.71
CA MET A 1 0.50 -4.91 -1.91
C MET A 1 -0.82 -4.22 -1.63
N ILE A 2 -0.82 -3.24 -0.75
CA ILE A 2 -2.01 -2.50 -0.33
C ILE A 2 -1.82 -1.02 -0.68
N THR A 3 -2.87 -0.35 -1.14
CA THR A 3 -2.85 1.10 -1.37
C THR A 3 -4.18 1.74 -0.97
N PRO A 4 -4.20 2.99 -0.46
CA PRO A 4 -5.45 3.70 -0.20
C PRO A 4 -6.19 4.11 -1.48
N PHE A 5 -5.50 4.17 -2.63
CA PHE A 5 -6.04 4.78 -3.84
C PHE A 5 -6.28 3.78 -4.96
N LYS A 6 -7.53 3.74 -5.46
CA LYS A 6 -7.93 2.84 -6.56
C LYS A 6 -7.12 3.05 -7.84
N VAL A 7 -6.74 4.29 -8.13
CA VAL A 7 -5.89 4.61 -9.30
C VAL A 7 -4.50 3.98 -9.19
N ILE A 8 -3.93 3.91 -7.97
CA ILE A 8 -2.63 3.27 -7.74
C ILE A 8 -2.77 1.75 -7.85
N GLU A 9 -3.85 1.16 -7.34
CA GLU A 9 -4.13 -0.27 -7.49
C GLU A 9 -4.18 -0.66 -8.98
N GLN A 10 -5.01 0.05 -9.75
CA GLN A 10 -5.19 -0.23 -11.18
C GLN A 10 -3.88 -0.08 -11.95
N GLU A 11 -3.13 0.99 -11.68
CA GLU A 11 -1.87 1.24 -12.36
C GLU A 11 -0.81 0.19 -12.00
N MET A 12 -0.75 -0.24 -10.73
CA MET A 12 0.17 -1.30 -10.33
C MET A 12 -0.17 -2.65 -10.96
N ARG A 13 -1.45 -3.01 -11.03
CA ARG A 13 -1.88 -4.21 -11.76
C ARG A 13 -1.49 -4.13 -13.23
N ARG A 14 -1.71 -2.98 -13.87
CA ARG A 14 -1.33 -2.73 -15.27
C ARG A 14 0.18 -2.87 -15.50
N LYS A 15 0.99 -2.28 -14.61
CA LYS A 15 2.46 -2.36 -14.70
C LYS A 15 2.95 -3.80 -14.50
N LEU A 16 2.48 -4.47 -13.46
CA LEU A 16 2.87 -5.86 -13.18
C LEU A 16 2.44 -6.82 -14.29
N GLY A 17 1.28 -6.60 -14.93
CA GLY A 17 0.85 -7.37 -16.10
C GLY A 17 1.75 -7.22 -17.33
N ARG A 18 2.62 -6.19 -17.38
CA ARG A 18 3.65 -6.04 -18.41
C ARG A 18 4.98 -6.69 -18.00
N GLU A 19 5.20 -6.89 -16.70
CA GLU A 19 6.41 -7.46 -16.11
C GLU A 19 6.32 -8.99 -15.96
N VAL A 20 5.84 -9.67 -17.00
CA VAL A 20 5.58 -11.12 -16.97
C VAL A 20 6.83 -11.92 -16.61
N ASN A 21 7.99 -11.56 -17.16
CA ASN A 21 9.25 -12.27 -16.90
C ASN A 21 9.69 -12.15 -15.43
N LEU A 22 9.51 -10.98 -14.83
CA LEU A 22 9.79 -10.75 -13.41
C LEU A 22 8.90 -11.65 -12.55
N LEU A 23 7.59 -11.64 -12.79
CA LEU A 23 6.64 -12.46 -12.01
C LEU A 23 6.93 -13.96 -12.15
N ARG A 24 7.27 -14.42 -13.35
CA ARG A 24 7.69 -15.81 -13.57
C ARG A 24 9.00 -16.15 -12.85
N SER A 25 9.98 -15.25 -12.84
CA SER A 25 11.24 -15.44 -12.10
C SER A 25 11.04 -15.51 -10.59
N LEU A 26 9.99 -14.89 -10.07
CA LEU A 26 9.56 -14.97 -8.68
C LEU A 26 8.69 -16.20 -8.39
N GLY A 27 8.43 -17.05 -9.39
CA GLY A 27 7.65 -18.27 -9.26
C GLY A 27 6.14 -18.04 -9.06
N VAL A 28 5.60 -16.89 -9.52
CA VAL A 28 4.18 -16.56 -9.37
C VAL A 28 3.46 -16.47 -10.71
N ASP A 29 2.16 -16.76 -10.69
CA ASP A 29 1.29 -16.62 -11.86
C ASP A 29 1.13 -15.14 -12.25
N PRO A 30 1.56 -14.73 -13.46
CA PRO A 30 1.54 -13.33 -13.85
C PRO A 30 0.14 -12.75 -14.06
N ASP A 31 -0.87 -13.59 -14.33
CA ASP A 31 -2.24 -13.17 -14.60
C ASP A 31 -3.06 -13.14 -13.31
N GLN A 32 -2.90 -14.17 -12.46
CA GLN A 32 -3.66 -14.31 -11.22
C GLN A 32 -3.05 -13.49 -10.07
N TRP A 33 -1.73 -13.54 -9.88
CA TRP A 33 -1.09 -13.00 -8.67
C TRP A 33 -1.36 -11.50 -8.49
N PRO A 34 -1.25 -10.63 -9.52
CA PRO A 34 -1.54 -9.21 -9.35
C PRO A 34 -2.99 -8.93 -8.96
N GLN A 35 -3.95 -9.74 -9.43
CA GLN A 35 -5.36 -9.57 -9.10
C GLN A 35 -5.64 -9.94 -7.63
N ASP A 36 -5.00 -11.01 -7.14
CA ASP A 36 -5.20 -11.52 -5.80
C ASP A 36 -4.40 -10.77 -4.72
N ARG A 37 -3.26 -10.19 -5.12
CA ARG A 37 -2.24 -9.65 -4.20
C ARG A 37 -2.00 -8.15 -4.34
N VAL A 38 -2.65 -7.44 -5.27
CA VAL A 38 -2.63 -5.97 -5.35
C VAL A 38 -4.05 -5.43 -5.23
N GLY A 39 -4.29 -4.55 -4.25
CA GLY A 39 -5.64 -4.10 -3.94
C GLY A 39 -5.69 -2.87 -3.04
N THR A 40 -6.88 -2.29 -2.91
CA THR A 40 -7.19 -1.42 -1.77
C THR A 40 -7.50 -2.23 -0.52
N ILE A 41 -7.80 -1.56 0.59
CA ILE A 41 -8.18 -2.19 1.86
C ILE A 41 -9.28 -3.24 1.69
N HIS A 42 -10.31 -2.92 0.89
CA HIS A 42 -11.46 -3.80 0.72
C HIS A 42 -11.07 -5.14 0.09
N THR A 43 -10.00 -5.19 -0.71
CA THR A 43 -9.47 -6.42 -1.31
C THR A 43 -8.86 -7.39 -0.28
N PHE A 44 -8.46 -6.88 0.90
CA PHE A 44 -7.75 -7.65 1.93
C PHE A 44 -8.51 -7.72 3.25
N GLN A 45 -9.82 -7.52 3.24
CA GLN A 45 -10.61 -7.65 4.47
C GLN A 45 -10.55 -9.10 4.98
N GLY A 46 -10.03 -9.29 6.18
CA GLY A 46 -9.86 -10.62 6.80
C GLY A 46 -8.70 -11.46 6.25
N ARG A 47 -7.86 -10.89 5.36
CA ARG A 47 -6.69 -11.56 4.80
C ARG A 47 -5.40 -10.94 5.34
N GLU A 48 -4.47 -11.78 5.74
CA GLU A 48 -3.14 -11.39 6.20
C GLU A 48 -2.06 -11.97 5.28
N ALA A 49 -0.86 -11.40 5.35
CA ALA A 49 0.30 -11.86 4.61
C ALA A 49 1.57 -11.73 5.47
N ASP A 50 2.55 -12.61 5.24
CA ASP A 50 3.83 -12.54 5.93
C ASP A 50 4.53 -11.20 5.68
N THR A 51 4.42 -10.70 4.44
CA THR A 51 4.94 -9.40 4.04
C THR A 51 3.87 -8.55 3.38
N VAL A 52 3.73 -7.31 3.82
CA VAL A 52 2.88 -6.28 3.20
C VAL A 52 3.75 -5.16 2.65
N ILE A 53 3.45 -4.75 1.42
CA ILE A 53 3.97 -3.50 0.84
C ILE A 53 2.80 -2.51 0.77
N LEU A 54 2.88 -1.44 1.55
CA LEU A 54 1.93 -0.32 1.54
C LEU A 54 2.41 0.76 0.57
N LEU A 55 1.68 0.98 -0.50
CA LEU A 55 1.91 2.05 -1.48
C LEU A 55 1.05 3.25 -1.14
N LEU A 56 1.66 4.31 -0.63
CA LEU A 56 0.92 5.46 -0.11
C LEU A 56 0.24 6.29 -1.21
N GLY A 57 0.91 6.58 -2.33
CA GLY A 57 0.38 7.47 -3.37
C GLY A 57 0.26 8.94 -2.91
N ALA A 58 -0.59 9.72 -3.60
CA ALA A 58 -0.81 11.15 -3.37
C ALA A 58 0.47 11.99 -3.11
N PRO A 59 1.48 11.97 -4.00
CA PRO A 59 2.79 12.57 -3.74
C PRO A 59 2.77 14.11 -3.79
N ASN A 60 1.79 14.73 -4.45
CA ASN A 60 1.77 16.17 -4.69
C ASN A 60 1.23 16.92 -3.48
N SER A 61 1.81 18.08 -3.14
CA SER A 61 1.42 18.90 -1.98
C SER A 61 -0.09 19.21 -1.98
N ALA A 62 -0.66 19.57 -3.14
CA ALA A 62 -2.08 19.86 -3.34
C ALA A 62 -3.03 18.71 -2.95
N GLN A 63 -2.55 17.47 -2.87
CA GLN A 63 -3.36 16.28 -2.53
C GLN A 63 -3.48 16.05 -1.02
N HIS A 64 -3.30 17.09 -0.20
CA HIS A 64 -3.33 16.98 1.27
C HIS A 64 -4.61 16.34 1.81
N ARG A 65 -5.79 16.72 1.26
CA ARG A 65 -7.07 16.12 1.64
C ARG A 65 -7.15 14.62 1.39
N ALA A 66 -6.54 14.13 0.30
CA ALA A 66 -6.51 12.70 -0.01
C ALA A 66 -5.68 11.92 1.01
N ARG A 67 -4.58 12.51 1.50
CA ARG A 67 -3.76 11.91 2.55
C ARG A 67 -4.46 11.95 3.91
N GLN A 68 -5.12 13.06 4.26
CA GLN A 68 -5.94 13.17 5.47
C GLN A 68 -7.05 12.12 5.48
N TRP A 69 -7.77 11.95 4.36
CA TRP A 69 -8.79 10.91 4.21
C TRP A 69 -8.21 9.51 4.47
N ALA A 70 -7.05 9.20 3.89
CA ALA A 70 -6.41 7.91 4.08
C ALA A 70 -5.88 7.66 5.51
N ALA A 71 -5.57 8.73 6.24
CA ALA A 71 -5.19 8.67 7.65
C ALA A 71 -6.40 8.71 8.61
N SER A 72 -7.59 9.09 8.11
CA SER A 72 -8.85 9.16 8.86
C SER A 72 -9.49 7.78 9.00
N SER A 73 -10.50 7.65 9.87
CA SER A 73 -11.17 6.37 10.12
C SER A 73 -11.95 5.87 8.88
N PRO A 74 -11.86 4.58 8.50
CA PRO A 74 -10.93 3.59 9.02
C PRO A 74 -9.50 3.89 8.55
N ASN A 75 -8.57 4.00 9.50
CA ASN A 75 -7.21 4.41 9.24
C ASN A 75 -6.50 3.36 8.36
N ILE A 76 -6.32 3.69 7.09
CA ILE A 76 -5.83 2.78 6.05
C ILE A 76 -4.43 2.26 6.37
N ILE A 77 -3.64 3.09 7.03
CA ILE A 77 -2.30 2.75 7.47
C ILE A 77 -2.37 1.66 8.55
N ASN A 78 -3.23 1.82 9.56
CA ASN A 78 -3.40 0.81 10.61
C ASN A 78 -3.91 -0.52 10.04
N VAL A 79 -4.76 -0.48 9.03
CA VAL A 79 -5.22 -1.71 8.36
C VAL A 79 -4.07 -2.40 7.63
N ALA A 80 -3.23 -1.64 6.91
CA ALA A 80 -2.07 -2.21 6.24
C ALA A 80 -1.07 -2.81 7.24
N VAL A 81 -0.87 -2.16 8.39
CA VAL A 81 -0.04 -2.65 9.50
C VAL A 81 -0.58 -3.98 10.03
N SER A 82 -1.88 -4.05 10.35
CA SER A 82 -2.49 -5.27 10.89
C SER A 82 -2.61 -6.42 9.89
N ARG A 83 -2.35 -6.18 8.59
CA ARG A 83 -2.28 -7.26 7.59
C ARG A 83 -0.89 -7.90 7.49
N ALA A 84 0.14 -7.27 8.03
CA ALA A 84 1.50 -7.77 8.01
C ALA A 84 1.76 -8.68 9.21
N LYS A 85 2.12 -9.95 8.97
CA LYS A 85 2.51 -10.86 10.06
C LYS A 85 3.97 -10.71 10.48
N GLN A 86 4.86 -10.40 9.53
CA GLN A 86 6.30 -10.29 9.77
C GLN A 86 6.87 -8.96 9.30
N ASN A 87 6.67 -8.61 8.03
CA ASN A 87 7.32 -7.45 7.42
C ASN A 87 6.31 -6.45 6.85
N LEU A 88 6.55 -5.16 7.10
CA LEU A 88 5.83 -4.06 6.46
C LEU A 88 6.82 -3.13 5.75
N TYR A 89 6.68 -2.99 4.44
CA TYR A 89 7.39 -1.99 3.66
C TYR A 89 6.43 -0.87 3.27
N VAL A 90 6.84 0.39 3.45
CA VAL A 90 6.05 1.56 3.07
C VAL A 90 6.77 2.31 1.96
N VAL A 91 6.07 2.50 0.83
CA VAL A 91 6.61 3.21 -0.34
C VAL A 91 5.77 4.44 -0.64
N GLY A 92 6.40 5.61 -0.61
CA GLY A 92 5.76 6.89 -0.90
C GLY A 92 6.60 8.08 -0.48
N SER A 93 6.09 9.29 -0.74
CA SER A 93 6.78 10.53 -0.34
C SER A 93 6.64 10.77 1.16
N LYS A 94 7.73 10.57 1.91
CA LYS A 94 7.78 10.86 3.35
C LYS A 94 7.44 12.32 3.65
N THR A 95 7.92 13.27 2.84
CA THR A 95 7.67 14.71 3.02
C THR A 95 6.22 15.09 2.78
N ALA A 96 5.55 14.48 1.80
CA ALA A 96 4.13 14.74 1.56
C ALA A 96 3.24 14.20 2.70
N TRP A 97 3.63 13.05 3.26
CA TRP A 97 2.84 12.32 4.26
C TRP A 97 3.17 12.68 5.71
N SER A 98 4.30 13.32 5.99
CA SER A 98 4.63 13.81 7.34
C SER A 98 3.63 14.84 7.87
N GLN A 99 2.93 15.55 6.98
CA GLN A 99 1.92 16.55 7.34
C GLN A 99 0.48 16.00 7.34
N ALA A 100 0.26 14.72 7.02
CA ALA A 100 -1.07 14.18 6.77
C ALA A 100 -1.82 13.67 8.01
N GLY A 101 -1.17 13.57 9.18
CA GLY A 101 -1.78 13.15 10.45
C GLY A 101 -0.86 12.30 11.34
N THR A 102 -1.29 12.05 12.58
CA THR A 102 -0.54 11.34 13.64
C THR A 102 -0.23 9.86 13.33
N SER A 103 -0.99 9.23 12.44
CA SER A 103 -0.84 7.81 12.07
C SER A 103 0.55 7.44 11.53
N LEU A 104 1.16 8.35 10.74
CA LEU A 104 2.52 8.16 10.25
C LEU A 104 3.59 8.48 11.28
N GLN A 105 3.29 9.30 12.28
CA GLN A 105 4.23 9.57 13.38
C GLN A 105 4.44 8.31 14.22
N VAL A 106 3.40 7.48 14.39
CA VAL A 106 3.52 6.17 15.06
C VAL A 106 4.42 5.21 14.28
N LEU A 107 4.31 5.17 12.95
CA LEU A 107 5.23 4.40 12.11
C LEU A 107 6.66 4.95 12.11
N GLN A 108 6.83 6.27 12.24
CA GLN A 108 8.16 6.89 12.33
C GLN A 108 8.88 6.54 13.64
N GLY A 109 8.16 6.37 14.75
CA GLY A 109 8.74 5.97 16.04
C GLY A 109 9.10 4.47 16.15
N ALA A 110 8.54 3.61 15.30
CA ALA A 110 8.84 2.17 15.27
C ALA A 110 9.99 1.79 14.31
N LEU A 111 10.50 2.75 13.53
CA LEU A 111 11.54 2.56 12.50
C LEU A 111 12.88 3.26 12.86
N THR A 112 13.03 3.71 14.11
CA THR A 112 14.27 4.26 14.70
C THR A 112 14.78 3.32 15.77
#